data_AF-A0A4R8G3E5-F1
#
_entry.id   AF-A0A4R8G3E5-F1
#
_cell.length_a   1.000
_cell.length_b   1.000
_cell.length_c   1.000
_cell.angle_alpha   90.00
_cell.angle_beta   90.00
_cell.angle_gamma   90.00
#
_symmetry.space_group_name_H-M   'P 1'
#
loop_
_entity.id
_entity.type
_entity.pdbx_description
1 polymer ?
#
loop_
_entity_poly.entity_id
_entity_poly.type
_entity_poly.pdbx_seq_one_letter_code
_entity_poly.pdbx_strand_id
1 'polypeptide(L)'
;MLSYQHIYHAGNLADVHKHALLCAMLDYLTRKDKPLSYIETHAGRGLYDLAAAEAVRTGEAAAGIGVMERRLPEAHPYRQRLAEVRERFGATAYPGSPLLAALSLRPGDALHLAELHPQERAALEAAMAPFGAHVLARDGFETAQALTPPTPRRGLMLIDPSYEVKADYAAIPRHMAALHRKWNVGTLALWYPILPAGAHAPMTAALRAAFPEALCHEVRFPPARDGHGLIGSGLFVVNPPWGLDAEAATLGRLFSALSGTTG
;
A
#
# COMPACT_ATOMS: atom_id res chain seq x y z
N MET A 1 15.53 15.62 -6.86
CA MET A 1 14.28 16.15 -6.29
C MET A 1 13.21 15.13 -6.62
N LEU A 2 12.53 14.56 -5.63
CA LEU A 2 11.41 13.65 -5.87
C LEU A 2 10.29 14.49 -6.51
N SER A 3 9.88 14.14 -7.73
CA SER A 3 8.83 14.86 -8.48
C SER A 3 7.46 14.22 -8.34
N TYR A 4 7.43 12.97 -7.87
CA TYR A 4 6.21 12.21 -7.73
C TYR A 4 5.30 12.80 -6.65
N GLN A 5 4.08 13.16 -7.05
CA GLN A 5 3.01 13.54 -6.14
C GLN A 5 1.88 12.55 -6.28
N HIS A 6 1.56 11.83 -5.20
CA HIS A 6 0.59 10.74 -5.27
C HIS A 6 -0.86 11.20 -5.51
N ILE A 7 -1.17 12.48 -5.29
CA ILE A 7 -2.51 13.04 -5.53
C ILE A 7 -3.00 12.85 -6.98
N TYR A 8 -2.12 12.82 -7.97
CA TYR A 8 -2.49 12.54 -9.36
C TYR A 8 -2.98 11.10 -9.59
N HIS A 9 -2.67 10.20 -8.67
CA HIS A 9 -2.91 8.75 -8.80
C HIS A 9 -3.77 8.18 -7.66
N ALA A 10 -4.12 9.00 -6.68
CA ALA A 10 -4.87 8.60 -5.51
C ALA A 10 -6.19 7.94 -5.92
N GLY A 11 -6.44 6.74 -5.41
CA GLY A 11 -7.67 5.99 -5.72
C GLY A 11 -7.67 5.29 -7.07
N ASN A 12 -6.54 5.19 -7.76
CA ASN A 12 -6.44 4.38 -8.98
C ASN A 12 -6.55 2.87 -8.68
N LEU A 13 -6.56 2.06 -9.74
CA LEU A 13 -6.69 0.60 -9.64
C LEU A 13 -5.53 -0.07 -8.89
N ALA A 14 -4.31 0.47 -8.97
CA ALA A 14 -3.18 -0.05 -8.22
C ALA A 14 -3.29 0.23 -6.72
N ASP A 15 -3.85 1.39 -6.39
CA ASP A 15 -4.15 1.83 -5.04
C ASP A 15 -5.23 0.95 -4.41
N VAL A 16 -6.31 0.66 -5.14
CA VAL A 16 -7.35 -0.29 -4.71
C VAL A 16 -6.74 -1.68 -4.45
N HIS A 17 -5.88 -2.17 -5.34
CA HIS A 17 -5.22 -3.47 -5.16
C HIS A 17 -4.36 -3.50 -3.88
N LYS A 18 -3.51 -2.49 -3.68
CA LYS A 18 -2.65 -2.34 -2.51
C LYS A 18 -3.46 -2.23 -1.22
N HIS A 19 -4.41 -1.31 -1.19
CA HIS A 19 -5.17 -0.96 0.00
C HIS A 19 -6.16 -2.05 0.44
N ALA A 20 -6.78 -2.77 -0.51
CA ALA A 20 -7.64 -3.90 -0.18
C ALA A 20 -6.88 -4.99 0.59
N LEU A 21 -5.71 -5.39 0.08
CA LEU A 21 -4.85 -6.38 0.72
C LEU A 21 -4.25 -5.86 2.03
N LEU A 22 -3.84 -4.58 2.09
CA LEU A 22 -3.36 -3.95 3.31
C LEU A 22 -4.40 -4.03 4.43
N CYS A 23 -5.64 -3.62 4.15
CA CYS A 23 -6.73 -3.68 5.13
C CYS A 23 -7.05 -5.13 5.53
N ALA A 24 -7.01 -6.10 4.62
CA ALA A 24 -7.22 -7.50 4.95
C ALA A 24 -6.12 -8.06 5.87
N MET A 25 -4.84 -7.72 5.61
CA MET A 25 -3.73 -8.09 6.47
C MET A 25 -3.87 -7.49 7.87
N LEU A 26 -4.20 -6.20 7.96
CA LEU A 26 -4.35 -5.51 9.24
C LEU A 26 -5.56 -6.04 10.03
N ASP A 27 -6.70 -6.27 9.37
CA ASP A 27 -7.89 -6.89 9.98
C ASP A 27 -7.55 -8.23 10.62
N TYR A 28 -6.81 -9.09 9.92
CA TYR A 28 -6.38 -10.37 10.50
C TYR A 28 -5.45 -10.17 11.70
N LEU A 29 -4.45 -9.30 11.56
CA LEU A 29 -3.45 -9.08 12.59
C LEU A 29 -4.05 -8.45 13.86
N THR A 30 -5.11 -7.67 13.79
CA THR A 30 -5.71 -7.06 14.99
C THR A 30 -6.67 -7.97 15.73
N ARG A 31 -7.02 -9.16 15.19
CA ARG A 31 -7.80 -10.19 15.90
C ARG A 31 -7.11 -10.75 17.13
N LYS A 32 -5.77 -10.83 17.10
CA LYS A 32 -5.00 -11.29 18.27
C LYS A 32 -4.86 -10.16 19.25
N ASP A 33 -5.34 -10.35 20.48
CA ASP A 33 -5.23 -9.38 21.59
C ASP A 33 -3.79 -9.28 22.14
N LYS A 34 -2.87 -8.86 21.27
CA LYS A 34 -1.49 -8.48 21.59
C LYS A 34 -1.10 -7.31 20.68
N PRO A 35 -0.40 -6.29 21.20
CA PRO A 35 0.05 -5.16 20.41
C PRO A 35 0.87 -5.59 19.18
N LEU A 36 0.86 -4.75 18.15
CA LEU A 36 1.67 -4.88 16.95
C LEU A 36 2.29 -3.54 16.54
N SER A 37 3.36 -3.60 15.75
CA SER A 37 3.98 -2.44 15.12
C SER A 37 3.68 -2.41 13.62
N TYR A 38 3.20 -1.28 13.14
CA TYR A 38 3.13 -0.95 11.73
C TYR A 38 4.29 -0.02 11.36
N ILE A 39 5.02 -0.37 10.30
CA ILE A 39 6.09 0.45 9.75
C ILE A 39 5.81 0.71 8.27
N GLU A 40 5.86 1.96 7.83
CA GLU A 40 5.72 2.31 6.42
C GLU A 40 6.92 3.13 5.96
N THR A 41 7.51 2.67 4.87
CA THR A 41 8.75 3.26 4.34
C THR A 41 8.51 4.49 3.46
N HIS A 42 7.32 4.61 2.86
CA HIS A 42 6.96 5.64 1.90
C HIS A 42 5.50 6.02 2.12
N ALA A 43 5.24 6.86 3.12
CA ALA A 43 3.88 7.11 3.62
C ALA A 43 3.05 8.08 2.77
N GLY A 44 3.68 8.93 1.95
CA GLY A 44 2.99 10.02 1.26
C GLY A 44 2.34 10.98 2.25
N ARG A 45 1.25 11.65 1.85
CA ARG A 45 0.53 12.62 2.68
C ARG A 45 -0.59 12.05 3.56
N GLY A 46 -0.88 10.75 3.47
CA GLY A 46 -1.89 10.07 4.28
C GLY A 46 -3.37 10.31 3.89
N LEU A 47 -3.76 11.51 3.46
CA LEU A 47 -5.14 11.84 3.06
C LEU A 47 -5.15 12.67 1.76
N TYR A 48 -6.07 12.34 0.85
CA TYR A 48 -6.20 12.95 -0.47
C TYR A 48 -7.63 13.43 -0.71
N ASP A 49 -7.79 14.56 -1.39
CA ASP A 49 -9.08 15.04 -1.88
C ASP A 49 -9.25 14.69 -3.35
N LEU A 50 -10.17 13.79 -3.67
CA LEU A 50 -10.42 13.34 -5.05
C LEU A 50 -11.10 14.40 -5.93
N ALA A 51 -11.57 15.51 -5.34
CA ALA A 51 -12.07 16.66 -6.09
C ALA A 51 -10.98 17.69 -6.42
N ALA A 52 -9.75 17.51 -5.92
CA ALA A 52 -8.63 18.38 -6.26
C ALA A 52 -8.33 18.36 -7.77
N ALA A 53 -7.88 19.49 -8.31
CA ALA A 53 -7.62 19.65 -9.74
C ALA A 53 -6.63 18.61 -10.28
N GLU A 54 -5.63 18.25 -9.49
CA GLU A 54 -4.62 17.23 -9.80
C GLU A 54 -5.24 15.84 -9.97
N ALA A 55 -6.14 15.43 -9.07
CA ALA A 55 -6.82 14.14 -9.11
C ALA A 55 -7.83 14.07 -10.27
N VAL A 56 -8.61 15.14 -10.46
CA VAL A 56 -9.59 15.23 -11.55
C VAL A 56 -8.91 15.21 -12.92
N ARG A 57 -7.73 15.82 -13.05
CA ARG A 57 -6.99 15.90 -14.32
C ARG A 57 -6.59 14.54 -14.90
N THR A 58 -6.35 13.53 -14.06
CA THR A 58 -5.99 12.19 -14.54
C THR A 58 -7.20 11.29 -14.73
N GLY A 59 -8.28 11.51 -13.97
CA GLY A 59 -9.48 10.66 -13.97
C GLY A 59 -9.24 9.27 -13.36
N GLU A 60 -8.07 9.03 -12.77
CA GLU A 60 -7.67 7.71 -12.29
C GLU A 60 -8.54 7.21 -11.14
N ALA A 61 -8.95 8.10 -10.24
CA ALA A 61 -9.85 7.79 -9.13
C ALA A 61 -11.22 7.30 -9.62
N ALA A 62 -11.75 7.93 -10.68
CA ALA A 62 -13.04 7.55 -11.27
C ALA A 62 -12.99 6.15 -11.90
N ALA A 63 -11.88 5.83 -12.59
CA ALA A 63 -11.65 4.51 -13.18
C ALA A 63 -11.21 3.45 -12.16
N GLY A 64 -10.68 3.87 -11.01
CA GLY A 64 -10.22 3.02 -9.93
C GLY A 64 -11.29 2.78 -8.88
N ILE A 65 -11.19 3.50 -7.76
CA ILE A 65 -12.08 3.31 -6.61
C ILE A 65 -13.55 3.57 -6.96
N GLY A 66 -13.83 4.51 -7.88
CA GLY A 66 -15.18 4.80 -8.36
C GLY A 66 -15.90 3.59 -8.98
N VAL A 67 -15.15 2.63 -9.54
CA VAL A 67 -15.69 1.38 -10.10
C VAL A 67 -15.54 0.22 -9.13
N MET A 68 -14.37 0.08 -8.51
CA MET A 68 -14.02 -1.10 -7.74
C MET A 68 -14.69 -1.19 -6.39
N GLU A 69 -15.02 -0.07 -5.75
CA GLU A 69 -15.58 -0.09 -4.40
C GLU A 69 -16.85 -0.94 -4.29
N ARG A 70 -17.78 -0.82 -5.25
CA ARG A 70 -19.04 -1.57 -5.25
C ARG A 70 -18.86 -3.05 -5.59
N ARG A 71 -17.74 -3.41 -6.22
CA ARG A 71 -17.39 -4.79 -6.57
C ARG A 71 -16.79 -5.55 -5.38
N LEU A 72 -16.20 -4.84 -4.42
CA LEU A 72 -15.73 -5.43 -3.16
C LEU A 72 -16.94 -5.84 -2.29
N PRO A 73 -16.85 -6.95 -1.53
CA PRO A 73 -17.90 -7.32 -0.57
C PRO A 73 -18.20 -6.17 0.39
N GLU A 74 -19.46 -5.94 0.75
CA GLU A 74 -19.85 -4.83 1.65
C GLU A 74 -19.12 -4.86 3.00
N ALA A 75 -18.93 -6.06 3.54
CA ALA A 75 -18.19 -6.28 4.79
C ALA A 75 -16.66 -6.22 4.64
N HIS A 76 -16.12 -5.93 3.44
CA HIS A 76 -14.68 -5.91 3.23
C HIS A 76 -14.03 -4.78 4.06
N PRO A 77 -12.94 -5.02 4.80
CA PRO A 77 -12.36 -4.05 5.74
C PRO A 77 -11.96 -2.73 5.06
N TYR A 78 -11.45 -2.79 3.83
CA TYR A 78 -11.17 -1.58 3.05
C TYR A 78 -12.41 -0.71 2.78
N ARG A 79 -13.58 -1.29 2.47
CA ARG A 79 -14.82 -0.51 2.29
C ARG A 79 -15.26 0.15 3.58
N GLN A 80 -15.12 -0.53 4.71
CA GLN A 80 -15.43 0.03 6.02
C GLN A 80 -14.55 1.24 6.33
N ARG A 81 -13.23 1.15 6.06
CA ARG A 81 -12.30 2.26 6.23
C ARG A 81 -12.59 3.43 5.27
N LEU A 82 -12.96 3.16 4.02
CA LEU A 82 -13.39 4.21 3.08
C LEU A 82 -14.63 4.96 3.58
N ALA A 83 -15.62 4.24 4.11
CA ALA A 83 -16.83 4.84 4.66
C ALA A 83 -16.51 5.74 5.88
N GLU A 84 -15.71 5.23 6.81
CA GLU A 84 -15.28 5.98 8.01
C GLU A 84 -14.47 7.24 7.65
N VAL A 85 -13.61 7.16 6.64
CA VAL A 85 -12.85 8.32 6.15
C VAL A 85 -13.76 9.36 5.55
N ARG A 86 -14.77 8.97 4.76
CA ARG A 86 -15.70 9.92 4.15
C ARG A 86 -16.63 10.56 5.15
N GLU A 87 -17.05 9.81 6.18
CA GLU A 87 -17.81 10.35 7.30
C GLU A 87 -17.01 11.41 8.06
N ARG A 88 -15.72 11.16 8.29
CA ARG A 88 -14.86 12.04 9.10
C ARG A 88 -14.28 13.23 8.34
N PHE A 89 -13.93 13.04 7.06
CA PHE A 89 -13.16 14.01 6.28
C PHE A 89 -13.88 14.53 5.03
N GLY A 90 -15.11 14.06 4.76
CA GLY A 90 -15.96 14.50 3.66
C GLY A 90 -16.04 13.52 2.50
N ALA A 91 -17.08 13.66 1.67
CA ALA A 91 -17.43 12.67 0.64
C ALA A 91 -16.34 12.43 -0.42
N THR A 92 -15.48 13.41 -0.68
CA THR A 92 -14.39 13.33 -1.67
C THR A 92 -13.07 12.86 -1.06
N ALA A 93 -13.02 12.64 0.26
CA ALA A 93 -11.84 12.19 0.96
C ALA A 93 -11.46 10.76 0.57
N TYR A 94 -10.17 10.55 0.33
CA TYR A 94 -9.60 9.26 0.03
C TYR A 94 -8.36 8.99 0.90
N PRO A 95 -8.32 7.87 1.62
CA PRO A 95 -7.21 7.55 2.51
C PRO A 95 -6.04 6.94 1.75
N GLY A 96 -4.84 7.42 2.05
CA GLY A 96 -3.61 6.66 1.80
C GLY A 96 -3.43 5.53 2.80
N SER A 97 -2.43 4.68 2.56
CA SER A 97 -2.03 3.59 3.45
C SER A 97 -1.81 4.00 4.91
N PRO A 98 -1.23 5.19 5.25
CA PRO A 98 -1.08 5.58 6.65
C PRO A 98 -2.40 5.73 7.39
N LEU A 99 -3.41 6.35 6.75
CA LEU A 99 -4.72 6.55 7.36
C LEU A 99 -5.50 5.24 7.45
N LEU A 100 -5.40 4.39 6.42
CA LEU A 100 -5.95 3.03 6.47
C LEU A 100 -5.35 2.22 7.62
N ALA A 101 -4.04 2.32 7.81
CA ALA A 101 -3.36 1.68 8.93
C ALA A 101 -3.83 2.25 10.26
N ALA A 102 -3.81 3.57 10.42
CA ALA A 102 -4.22 4.25 11.65
C ALA A 102 -5.65 3.89 12.10
N LEU A 103 -6.59 3.78 11.15
CA LEU A 103 -7.98 3.38 11.44
C LEU A 103 -8.16 1.87 11.64
N SER A 104 -7.19 1.06 11.25
CA SER A 104 -7.24 -0.40 11.43
C SER A 104 -6.54 -0.85 12.72
N LEU A 105 -5.57 -0.07 13.21
CA LEU A 105 -4.82 -0.33 14.44
C LEU A 105 -5.65 -0.03 15.69
N ARG A 106 -5.28 -0.65 16.81
CA ARG A 106 -5.97 -0.50 18.10
C ARG A 106 -5.14 0.36 19.05
N PRO A 107 -5.74 0.85 20.16
CA PRO A 107 -4.97 1.44 21.25
C PRO A 107 -3.84 0.50 21.72
N GLY A 108 -2.62 1.04 21.77
CA GLY A 108 -1.42 0.29 22.16
C GLY A 108 -0.63 -0.33 21.00
N ASP A 109 -1.19 -0.40 19.79
CA ASP A 109 -0.40 -0.69 18.59
C ASP A 109 0.48 0.54 18.23
N ALA A 110 1.65 0.30 17.62
CA ALA A 110 2.60 1.36 17.26
C ALA A 110 2.55 1.65 15.76
N LEU A 111 2.58 2.93 15.38
CA LEU A 111 2.49 3.40 14.00
C LEU A 111 3.71 4.26 13.64
N HIS A 112 4.59 3.76 12.77
CA HIS A 112 5.79 4.45 12.32
C HIS A 112 5.75 4.72 10.81
N LEU A 113 5.92 5.97 10.40
CA LEU A 113 5.70 6.41 9.03
C LEU A 113 6.90 7.24 8.55
N ALA A 114 7.60 6.80 7.51
CA ALA A 114 8.66 7.58 6.89
C ALA A 114 8.15 8.33 5.65
N GLU A 115 8.50 9.62 5.55
CA GLU A 115 8.24 10.43 4.36
C GLU A 115 9.38 11.45 4.18
N LEU A 116 9.99 11.44 2.99
CA LEU A 116 11.17 12.24 2.67
C LEU A 116 10.79 13.59 2.05
N HIS A 117 9.67 13.67 1.30
CA HIS A 117 9.22 14.88 0.65
C HIS A 117 8.65 15.86 1.68
N PRO A 118 9.23 17.07 1.85
CA PRO A 118 8.85 17.96 2.95
C PRO A 118 7.38 18.38 2.96
N GLN A 119 6.78 18.59 1.79
CA GLN A 119 5.36 18.98 1.70
C GLN A 119 4.42 17.80 1.98
N GLU A 120 4.77 16.59 1.53
CA GLU A 120 3.95 15.40 1.82
C GLU A 120 4.04 15.09 3.32
N ARG A 121 5.23 15.19 3.90
CA ARG A 121 5.45 14.99 5.33
C ARG A 121 4.64 15.97 6.19
N ALA A 122 4.64 17.26 5.85
CA ALA A 122 3.87 18.25 6.59
C ALA A 122 2.36 17.94 6.56
N ALA A 123 1.84 17.51 5.41
CA ALA A 123 0.46 17.06 5.28
C ALA A 123 0.20 15.75 6.06
N LEU A 124 1.15 14.81 6.04
CA LEU A 124 1.08 13.56 6.78
C LEU A 124 1.04 13.79 8.29
N GLU A 125 1.89 14.68 8.82
CA GLU A 125 1.91 15.06 10.24
C GLU A 125 0.54 15.60 10.67
N ALA A 126 -0.07 16.47 9.85
CA ALA A 126 -1.40 17.00 10.11
C ALA A 126 -2.49 15.91 10.07
N ALA A 127 -2.47 15.05 9.04
CA ALA A 127 -3.44 13.96 8.90
C ALA A 127 -3.34 12.93 10.03
N MET A 128 -2.13 12.67 10.52
CA MET A 128 -1.82 11.63 11.51
C MET A 128 -1.83 12.12 12.96
N ALA A 129 -1.89 13.44 13.21
CA ALA A 129 -1.92 14.01 14.56
C ALA A 129 -2.96 13.36 15.51
N PRO A 130 -4.18 13.01 15.07
CA PRO A 130 -5.16 12.37 15.95
C PRO A 130 -4.86 10.90 16.31
N PHE A 131 -3.86 10.28 15.68
CA PHE A 131 -3.60 8.83 15.76
C PHE A 131 -2.30 8.49 16.49
N GLY A 132 -1.57 9.49 17.00
CA GLY A 132 -0.32 9.25 17.72
C GLY A 132 0.79 8.62 16.87
N ALA A 133 0.77 8.82 15.55
CA ALA A 133 1.77 8.28 14.65
C ALA A 133 3.15 8.91 14.88
N HIS A 134 4.20 8.09 14.79
CA HIS A 134 5.58 8.57 14.70
C HIS A 134 5.92 8.85 13.23
N VAL A 135 5.83 10.12 12.82
CA VAL A 135 6.25 10.55 11.47
C VAL A 135 7.73 10.88 11.46
N LEU A 136 8.49 10.30 10.52
CA LEU A 136 9.94 10.42 10.41
C LEU A 136 10.34 11.07 9.08
N ALA A 137 11.07 12.18 9.18
CA ALA A 137 11.69 12.90 8.07
C ALA A 137 12.97 12.21 7.56
N ARG A 138 12.87 10.96 7.12
CA ARG A 138 14.03 10.11 6.79
C ARG A 138 13.78 9.25 5.57
N ASP A 139 14.86 8.72 5.00
CA ASP A 139 14.76 7.67 3.99
C ASP A 139 14.01 6.45 4.55
N GLY A 140 13.16 5.87 3.70
CA GLY A 140 12.28 4.76 4.07
C GLY A 140 13.02 3.48 4.43
N PHE A 141 14.03 3.09 3.64
CA PHE A 141 14.80 1.88 3.89
C PHE A 141 15.75 2.04 5.08
N GLU A 142 16.33 3.21 5.28
CA GLU A 142 17.08 3.53 6.50
C GLU A 142 16.20 3.45 7.74
N THR A 143 14.98 4.00 7.66
CA THR A 143 14.00 3.94 8.76
C THR A 143 13.60 2.50 9.07
N ALA A 144 13.26 1.71 8.04
CA ALA A 144 12.97 0.29 8.21
C ALA A 144 14.13 -0.45 8.89
N GLN A 145 15.38 -0.20 8.48
CA GLN A 145 16.55 -0.85 9.06
C GLN A 145 16.81 -0.47 10.51
N ALA A 146 16.51 0.78 10.89
CA ALA A 146 16.66 1.31 12.23
C ALA A 146 15.57 0.79 13.18
N LEU A 147 14.35 0.62 12.70
CA LEU A 147 13.21 0.15 13.49
C LEU A 147 13.10 -1.38 13.60
N THR A 148 13.87 -2.13 12.80
CA THR A 148 13.77 -3.60 12.72
C THR A 148 14.83 -4.30 13.58
N PRO A 149 14.46 -5.27 14.46
CA PRO A 149 13.09 -5.69 14.76
C PRO A 149 12.35 -4.66 15.64
N PRO A 150 11.04 -4.45 15.40
CA PRO A 150 10.27 -3.53 16.21
C PRO A 150 9.97 -4.08 17.60
N THR A 151 9.50 -3.19 18.49
CA THR A 151 8.92 -3.55 19.79
C THR A 151 7.46 -3.10 19.81
N PRO A 152 6.48 -4.03 19.94
CA PRO A 152 6.63 -5.49 20.00
C PRO A 152 7.16 -6.09 18.69
N ARG A 153 7.81 -7.26 18.77
CA ARG A 153 8.36 -7.99 17.60
C ARG A 153 7.27 -8.70 16.77
N ARG A 154 6.18 -7.99 16.49
CA ARG A 154 4.97 -8.46 15.80
C ARG A 154 4.39 -7.31 14.99
N GLY A 155 3.92 -7.59 13.78
CA GLY A 155 3.23 -6.60 12.97
C GLY A 155 3.62 -6.66 11.50
N LEU A 156 3.44 -5.52 10.83
CA LEU A 156 3.48 -5.41 9.38
C LEU A 156 4.36 -4.24 8.96
N MET A 157 5.16 -4.44 7.92
CA MET A 157 5.87 -3.36 7.23
C MET A 157 5.36 -3.23 5.80
N LEU A 158 4.95 -2.02 5.40
CA LEU A 158 4.62 -1.68 4.03
C LEU A 158 5.79 -0.96 3.34
N ILE A 159 6.17 -1.49 2.17
CA ILE A 159 7.20 -0.98 1.29
C ILE A 159 6.54 -0.57 -0.03
N ASP A 160 6.42 0.74 -0.26
CA ASP A 160 5.66 1.31 -1.38
C ASP A 160 6.40 2.48 -2.04
N PRO A 161 7.61 2.27 -2.58
CA PRO A 161 8.37 3.35 -3.22
C PRO A 161 7.67 3.82 -4.50
N SER A 162 7.99 5.04 -4.94
CA SER A 162 7.47 5.59 -6.20
C SER A 162 8.07 4.92 -7.45
N TYR A 163 9.21 4.24 -7.30
CA TYR A 163 10.02 3.68 -8.38
C TYR A 163 10.54 4.72 -9.40
N GLU A 164 10.60 6.01 -9.02
CA GLU A 164 11.30 7.05 -9.82
C GLU A 164 12.80 6.73 -9.96
N VAL A 165 13.39 6.07 -8.95
CA VAL A 165 14.78 5.63 -8.96
C VAL A 165 14.85 4.18 -9.45
N LYS A 166 15.29 3.99 -10.70
CA LYS A 166 15.40 2.65 -11.31
C LYS A 166 16.27 1.66 -10.51
N ALA A 167 17.24 2.17 -9.74
CA ALA A 167 18.09 1.34 -8.89
C ALA A 167 17.30 0.64 -7.76
N ASP A 168 16.12 1.15 -7.39
CA ASP A 168 15.27 0.57 -6.35
C ASP A 168 14.91 -0.89 -6.65
N TYR A 169 14.55 -1.19 -7.92
CA TYR A 169 14.23 -2.55 -8.36
C TYR A 169 15.34 -3.56 -8.03
N ALA A 170 16.61 -3.16 -8.17
CA ALA A 170 17.76 -4.03 -7.92
C ALA A 170 18.18 -4.06 -6.44
N ALA A 171 17.78 -3.07 -5.65
CA ALA A 171 18.13 -2.93 -4.24
C ALA A 171 17.11 -3.61 -3.31
N ILE A 172 15.82 -3.52 -3.63
CA ILE A 172 14.70 -4.01 -2.80
C ILE A 172 14.87 -5.46 -2.32
N PRO A 173 15.24 -6.45 -3.18
CA PRO A 173 15.40 -7.83 -2.70
C PRO A 173 16.45 -7.96 -1.58
N ARG A 174 17.55 -7.20 -1.67
CA ARG A 174 18.60 -7.18 -0.65
C ARG A 174 18.12 -6.51 0.63
N HIS A 175 17.37 -5.41 0.53
CA HIS A 175 16.77 -4.75 1.69
C HIS A 175 15.78 -5.68 2.41
N MET A 176 14.86 -6.31 1.68
CA MET A 176 13.87 -7.23 2.27
C MET A 176 14.55 -8.45 2.93
N ALA A 177 15.58 -9.04 2.31
CA ALA A 177 16.34 -10.13 2.92
C ALA A 177 17.04 -9.72 4.23
N ALA A 178 17.60 -8.50 4.28
CA ALA A 178 18.23 -7.97 5.49
C ALA A 178 17.21 -7.69 6.61
N LEU A 179 16.06 -7.12 6.26
CA LEU A 179 14.96 -6.86 7.20
C LEU A 179 14.39 -8.16 7.75
N HIS A 180 14.07 -9.13 6.88
CA HIS A 180 13.55 -10.43 7.29
C HIS A 180 14.54 -11.20 8.18
N ARG A 181 15.85 -11.12 7.92
CA ARG A 181 16.85 -11.73 8.81
C ARG A 181 16.80 -11.17 10.24
N LYS A 182 16.53 -9.87 10.40
CA LYS A 182 16.38 -9.21 11.71
C LYS A 182 14.99 -9.46 12.33
N TRP A 183 13.95 -9.55 11.50
CA TRP A 183 12.56 -9.72 11.90
C TRP A 183 11.87 -10.83 11.10
N ASN A 184 12.29 -12.06 11.40
CA ASN A 184 11.90 -13.28 10.69
C ASN A 184 10.43 -13.70 10.89
N VAL A 185 9.71 -13.02 11.77
CA VAL A 185 8.27 -13.25 12.03
C VAL A 185 7.40 -12.08 11.57
N GLY A 186 8.00 -11.01 11.05
CA GLY A 186 7.27 -9.84 10.56
C GLY A 186 6.66 -10.11 9.20
N THR A 187 5.47 -9.56 8.96
CA THR A 187 4.88 -9.50 7.62
C THR A 187 5.51 -8.34 6.87
N LEU A 188 6.21 -8.62 5.77
CA LEU A 188 6.79 -7.58 4.91
C LEU A 188 6.00 -7.55 3.60
N ALA A 189 5.32 -6.44 3.33
CA ALA A 189 4.52 -6.26 2.12
C ALA A 189 5.19 -5.23 1.20
N LEU A 190 5.54 -5.64 -0.01
CA LEU A 190 6.10 -4.78 -1.05
C LEU A 190 5.06 -4.58 -2.15
N TRP A 191 4.69 -3.33 -2.42
CA TRP A 191 3.97 -2.97 -3.63
C TRP A 191 4.94 -2.68 -4.78
N TYR A 192 4.56 -3.02 -6.01
CA TYR A 192 5.31 -2.65 -7.22
C TYR A 192 4.42 -2.45 -8.45
N PRO A 193 4.80 -1.54 -9.37
CA PRO A 193 4.07 -1.32 -10.61
C PRO A 193 4.43 -2.37 -11.67
N ILE A 194 3.45 -2.75 -12.48
CA ILE A 194 3.67 -3.51 -13.71
C ILE A 194 3.59 -2.52 -14.86
N LEU A 195 4.76 -2.25 -15.45
CA LEU A 195 4.92 -1.39 -16.62
C LEU A 195 5.25 -2.23 -17.87
N PRO A 196 4.94 -1.77 -19.09
CA PRO A 196 5.29 -2.48 -20.34
C PRO A 196 6.77 -2.83 -20.45
N ALA A 197 7.66 -2.00 -19.90
CA ALA A 197 9.10 -2.23 -19.89
C ALA A 197 9.54 -3.44 -19.04
N GLY A 198 8.66 -4.00 -18.19
CA GLY A 198 8.94 -5.23 -17.46
C GLY A 198 10.00 -5.12 -16.36
N ALA A 199 10.35 -3.92 -15.89
CA ALA A 199 11.43 -3.70 -14.91
C ALA A 199 11.26 -4.44 -13.58
N HIS A 200 10.02 -4.80 -13.21
CA HIS A 200 9.72 -5.58 -12.01
C HIS A 200 10.14 -7.06 -12.11
N ALA A 201 10.24 -7.63 -13.32
CA ALA A 201 10.40 -9.08 -13.47
C ALA A 201 11.69 -9.65 -12.86
N PRO A 202 12.89 -9.03 -13.03
CA PRO A 202 14.09 -9.48 -12.33
C PRO A 202 13.98 -9.34 -10.81
N MET A 203 13.34 -8.27 -10.33
CA MET A 203 13.11 -8.02 -8.90
C MET A 203 12.23 -9.12 -8.29
N THR A 204 11.09 -9.43 -8.91
CA THR A 204 10.17 -10.44 -8.39
C THR A 204 10.74 -11.86 -8.49
N ALA A 205 11.54 -12.16 -9.52
CA ALA A 205 12.28 -13.42 -9.61
C ALA A 205 13.26 -13.59 -8.44
N ALA A 206 14.04 -12.54 -8.12
CA ALA A 206 14.95 -12.56 -6.99
C ALA A 206 14.21 -12.68 -5.64
N LEU A 207 13.06 -12.02 -5.49
CA LEU A 207 12.23 -12.12 -4.30
C LEU A 207 11.63 -13.53 -4.12
N ARG A 208 11.08 -14.13 -5.18
CA ARG A 208 10.55 -15.52 -5.15
C ARG A 208 11.64 -16.53 -4.79
N ALA A 209 12.86 -16.35 -5.30
CA ALA A 209 14.00 -17.19 -4.94
C ALA A 209 14.41 -17.03 -3.46
N ALA A 210 14.36 -15.80 -2.93
CA ALA A 210 14.71 -15.52 -1.53
C ALA A 210 13.62 -15.93 -0.53
N PHE A 211 12.35 -15.91 -0.96
CA PHE A 211 11.18 -16.17 -0.11
C PHE A 211 10.18 -17.09 -0.84
N PRO A 212 10.45 -18.41 -0.89
CA PRO A 212 9.63 -19.36 -1.65
C PRO A 212 8.20 -19.50 -1.11
N GLU A 213 7.97 -19.20 0.17
CA GLU A 213 6.65 -19.26 0.82
C GLU A 213 5.90 -17.91 0.79
N ALA A 214 6.50 -16.86 0.20
CA ALA A 214 5.84 -15.57 0.10
C ALA A 214 4.67 -15.60 -0.87
N LEU A 215 3.63 -14.82 -0.58
CA LEU A 215 2.58 -14.54 -1.54
C LEU A 215 3.11 -13.55 -2.56
N CYS A 216 2.95 -13.86 -3.85
CA CYS A 216 3.16 -12.89 -4.92
C CYS A 216 1.88 -12.79 -5.74
N HIS A 217 1.13 -11.72 -5.53
CA HIS A 217 -0.13 -11.48 -6.20
C HIS A 217 0.00 -10.31 -7.18
N GLU A 218 -0.32 -10.56 -8.44
CA GLU A 218 -0.23 -9.57 -9.52
C GLU A 218 -1.61 -9.45 -10.18
N VAL A 219 -2.06 -8.23 -10.43
CA VAL A 219 -3.27 -7.94 -11.21
C VAL A 219 -2.93 -7.05 -12.39
N ARG A 220 -3.62 -7.27 -13.50
CA ARG A 220 -3.61 -6.40 -14.67
C ARG A 220 -4.95 -5.70 -14.79
N PHE A 221 -4.92 -4.48 -15.30
CA PHE A 221 -6.10 -3.67 -15.50
C PHE A 221 -5.96 -2.77 -16.73
N PRO A 222 -7.08 -2.33 -17.32
CA PRO A 222 -7.04 -1.38 -18.43
C PRO A 222 -6.39 -0.06 -17.99
N PRO A 223 -5.71 0.64 -18.91
CA PRO A 223 -5.15 1.95 -18.62
C PRO A 223 -6.28 2.93 -18.29
N ALA A 224 -6.05 3.82 -17.32
CA ALA A 224 -7.04 4.83 -16.95
C ALA A 224 -7.34 5.83 -18.09
N ARG A 225 -6.37 6.02 -19.01
CA ARG A 225 -6.47 6.83 -20.22
C ARG A 225 -5.44 6.39 -21.25
N ASP A 226 -5.60 6.80 -22.50
CA ASP A 226 -4.63 6.55 -23.55
C ASP A 226 -3.24 7.08 -23.17
N GLY A 227 -2.22 6.26 -23.41
CA GLY A 227 -0.83 6.56 -23.06
C GLY A 227 -0.49 6.41 -21.56
N HIS A 228 -1.42 5.99 -20.71
CA HIS A 228 -1.10 5.69 -19.31
C HIS A 228 -0.21 4.42 -19.23
N GLY A 229 0.97 4.55 -18.60
CA GLY A 229 2.01 3.51 -18.64
C GLY A 229 1.83 2.36 -17.64
N LEU A 230 1.01 2.50 -16.61
CA LEU A 230 0.72 1.43 -15.65
C LEU A 230 -0.31 0.46 -16.23
N ILE A 231 0.10 -0.81 -16.38
CA ILE A 231 -0.74 -1.88 -16.96
C ILE A 231 -1.13 -2.94 -15.91
N GLY A 232 -0.77 -2.70 -14.66
CA GLY A 232 -1.03 -3.60 -13.54
C GLY A 232 -0.23 -3.19 -12.30
N SER A 233 -0.45 -3.92 -11.21
CA SER A 233 0.35 -3.81 -10.00
C SER A 233 0.50 -5.16 -9.33
N GLY A 234 1.54 -5.29 -8.52
CA GLY A 234 1.78 -6.47 -7.72
C GLY A 234 1.99 -6.16 -6.24
N LEU A 235 1.65 -7.11 -5.39
CA LEU A 235 1.97 -7.14 -3.98
C LEU A 235 2.76 -8.43 -3.68
N PHE A 236 3.97 -8.27 -3.14
CA PHE A 236 4.80 -9.37 -2.67
C PHE A 236 4.83 -9.36 -1.14
N VAL A 237 4.33 -10.42 -0.50
CA VAL A 237 4.14 -10.48 0.95
C VAL A 237 4.92 -11.65 1.53
N VAL A 238 5.97 -11.33 2.29
CA VAL A 238 6.72 -12.29 3.11
C VAL A 238 5.96 -12.51 4.42
N ASN A 239 5.88 -13.76 4.87
CA ASN A 239 5.06 -14.18 6.02
C ASN A 239 3.61 -13.67 5.89
N PRO A 240 2.89 -14.04 4.81
CA PRO A 240 1.52 -13.59 4.62
C PRO A 240 0.63 -14.09 5.77
N PRO A 241 -0.23 -13.24 6.35
CA PRO A 241 -1.22 -13.68 7.30
C PRO A 241 -2.14 -14.75 6.71
N TRP A 242 -2.65 -15.65 7.57
CA TRP A 242 -3.53 -16.73 7.12
C TRP A 242 -4.79 -16.18 6.43
N GLY A 243 -5.17 -16.79 5.31
CA GLY A 243 -6.33 -16.40 4.50
C GLY A 243 -6.06 -15.28 3.49
N LEU A 244 -4.87 -14.67 3.49
CA LEU A 244 -4.54 -13.61 2.53
C LEU A 244 -4.52 -14.12 1.07
N ASP A 245 -4.16 -15.39 0.86
CA ASP A 245 -4.20 -16.06 -0.44
C ASP A 245 -5.62 -16.16 -1.02
N ALA A 246 -6.61 -16.48 -0.18
CA ALA A 246 -8.01 -16.52 -0.56
C ALA A 246 -8.57 -15.12 -0.87
N GLU A 247 -8.17 -14.12 -0.09
CA GLU A 247 -8.50 -12.71 -0.35
C GLU A 247 -7.91 -12.25 -1.68
N ALA A 248 -6.61 -12.51 -1.89
CA ALA A 248 -5.91 -12.20 -3.13
C ALA A 248 -6.58 -12.87 -4.34
N ALA A 249 -6.92 -14.15 -4.26
CA ALA A 249 -7.64 -14.85 -5.32
C ALA A 249 -9.02 -14.22 -5.62
N THR A 250 -9.70 -13.70 -4.59
CA THR A 250 -10.98 -12.98 -4.76
C THR A 250 -10.78 -11.66 -5.49
N LEU A 251 -9.80 -10.86 -5.08
CA LEU A 251 -9.43 -9.64 -5.79
C LEU A 251 -9.02 -9.93 -7.24
N GLY A 252 -8.22 -10.97 -7.49
CA GLY A 252 -7.81 -11.37 -8.84
C GLY A 252 -9.01 -11.62 -9.77
N ARG A 253 -10.08 -12.23 -9.27
CA ARG A 253 -11.33 -12.42 -10.04
C ARG A 253 -12.03 -11.08 -10.33
N LEU A 254 -12.11 -10.18 -9.34
CA LEU A 254 -12.74 -8.87 -9.50
C LEU A 254 -12.02 -7.99 -10.53
N PHE A 255 -10.68 -7.99 -10.50
CA PHE A 255 -9.84 -7.27 -11.47
C PHE A 255 -9.93 -7.87 -12.87
N SER A 256 -9.92 -9.22 -12.98
CA SER A 256 -10.08 -9.89 -14.27
C SER A 256 -11.41 -9.54 -14.95
N ALA A 257 -12.47 -9.36 -14.16
CA ALA A 257 -13.78 -8.91 -14.63
C ALA A 257 -13.84 -7.42 -15.04
N LEU A 258 -12.77 -6.63 -14.87
CA LEU A 258 -12.70 -5.29 -15.48
C LEU A 258 -12.22 -5.39 -16.93
N SER A 259 -11.22 -6.22 -17.17
CA SER A 259 -10.60 -6.42 -18.49
C SER A 259 -11.51 -7.14 -19.49
N GLY A 260 -12.54 -7.85 -19.02
CA GLY A 260 -13.52 -8.54 -19.86
C GLY A 260 -14.66 -7.67 -20.41
N THR A 261 -14.63 -6.35 -20.20
CA THR A 261 -15.71 -5.41 -20.59
C THR A 261 -15.43 -4.64 -21.88
N THR A 262 -14.66 -5.22 -22.81
CA THR A 262 -14.59 -4.74 -24.20
C THR A 262 -15.52 -5.61 -25.04
N GLY A 263 -16.81 -5.26 -25.01
CA GLY A 263 -17.78 -5.66 -26.02
C GLY A 263 -17.73 -4.72 -27.21
#